data_AF-A0A914XN12-F1
#
_entry.id   AF-A0A914XN12-F1
#
_cell.length_a   1.000
_cell.length_b   1.000
_cell.length_c   1.000
_cell.angle_alpha   90.00
_cell.angle_beta   90.00
_cell.angle_gamma   90.00
#
_symmetry.space_group_name_H-M   'P 1'
#
loop_
_entity.id
_entity.type
_entity.pdbx_description
1 polymer ?
#
loop_
_entity_poly.entity_id
_entity_poly.type
_entity_poly.pdbx_seq_one_letter_code
_entity_poly.pdbx_strand_id
1 'polypeptide(L)'
;MSVDRVFHKLFYGWGFVAFRFRLLCFLLPLMLTVSLSFGILNLRAQTNRSPEYVFSPENAPWKHEFAVLASHWPLVEDSFWPGKSYDYRGYIDIVVWGKLIDGRRPNMLSVNYLLELERINQFILKNITVDVMAGNETFKIAYRDLCLSYDWKCFENDHVTMLMPKEYWGDFEGEIGAFASEIAEREVHVTYPIAWRGTEPIYLGSIVGAPSGIDDKGNFNYAKAIRLTYNIREGAVANVSSQWKKKLTRYLTQSPPASEILEFGLSHNDSLSDGLLEVAHDVTPKFSITFILLTYFVTLSSLTTLRRENFKGIDWVRSKPLLGFAGVVTPVLATISAFGLVLFCGATYNDIVDISPFLLICKLLTPTVSIGSVCGGERETSDPNDAKKRPVRFRNRRLNSVGGLASRITLRERHDKAGQKPQTTAHRSPVAQVTDRAVRASPCANGKQPSLIHHPPPSPAGSPVRRPVARRPPARLVLLLRSGHPSAPAVSESFASLQRLSSPTICAELSGATA
;
A
#
# COMPACT_ATOMS: atom_id res chain seq x y z
N MET A 1 40.02 -34.99 -19.54
CA MET A 1 39.28 -34.18 -20.54
C MET A 1 38.90 -32.87 -19.86
N SER A 2 39.12 -31.71 -20.50
CA SER A 2 38.64 -30.44 -19.94
C SER A 2 37.11 -30.42 -19.96
N VAL A 3 36.51 -29.89 -18.90
CA VAL A 3 35.05 -29.79 -18.73
C VAL A 3 34.39 -29.11 -19.94
N ASP A 4 35.04 -28.08 -20.49
CA ASP A 4 34.57 -27.38 -21.70
C ASP A 4 34.38 -28.29 -22.90
N ARG A 5 35.29 -29.25 -23.13
CA ARG A 5 35.18 -30.17 -24.27
C ARG A 5 33.99 -31.12 -24.11
N VAL A 6 33.65 -31.47 -22.87
CA VAL A 6 32.47 -32.30 -22.58
C VAL A 6 31.21 -31.51 -22.90
N PHE A 7 31.11 -30.26 -22.42
CA PHE A 7 29.98 -29.39 -22.74
C PHE A 7 29.84 -29.12 -24.24
N HIS A 8 30.95 -28.82 -24.95
CA HIS A 8 30.91 -28.62 -26.40
C HIS A 8 30.38 -29.85 -27.15
N LYS A 9 30.85 -31.05 -26.81
CA LYS A 9 30.33 -32.29 -27.42
C LYS A 9 28.85 -32.50 -27.13
N LEU A 10 28.40 -32.18 -25.92
CA LEU A 10 27.02 -32.35 -25.48
C LEU A 10 26.08 -31.36 -26.18
N PHE A 11 26.45 -30.08 -26.25
CA PHE A 11 25.70 -29.06 -27.00
C PHE A 11 25.71 -29.31 -28.51
N TYR A 12 26.82 -29.79 -29.06
CA TYR A 12 26.90 -30.18 -30.47
C TYR A 12 25.95 -31.36 -30.77
N GLY A 13 25.94 -32.39 -29.91
CA GLY A 13 25.00 -33.50 -30.01
C GLY A 13 23.54 -33.05 -29.91
N TRP A 14 23.23 -32.17 -28.95
CA TRP A 14 21.89 -31.58 -28.81
C TRP A 14 21.48 -30.77 -30.05
N GLY A 15 22.39 -29.95 -30.60
CA GLY A 15 22.15 -29.18 -31.82
C GLY A 15 21.81 -30.06 -33.02
N PHE A 16 22.49 -31.21 -33.17
CA PHE A 16 22.19 -32.17 -34.23
C PHE A 16 20.79 -32.78 -34.09
N VAL A 17 20.38 -33.15 -32.87
CA VAL A 17 19.04 -33.65 -32.57
C VAL A 17 17.97 -32.58 -32.86
N ALA A 18 18.20 -31.35 -32.40
CA ALA A 18 17.29 -30.23 -32.62
C ALA A 18 17.12 -29.89 -34.12
N PHE A 19 18.19 -30.01 -34.92
CA PHE A 19 18.10 -29.83 -36.37
C PHE A 19 17.30 -30.95 -37.04
N ARG A 20 17.53 -32.21 -36.66
CA ARG A 20 16.81 -33.37 -37.21
C ARG A 20 15.31 -33.34 -36.90
N PHE A 21 14.94 -32.92 -35.69
CA PHE A 21 13.54 -32.84 -35.21
C PHE A 21 13.03 -31.41 -35.10
N ARG A 22 13.45 -30.51 -36.01
CA ARG A 22 13.16 -29.05 -35.93
C ARG A 22 11.71 -28.68 -35.66
N LEU A 23 10.77 -29.39 -36.28
CA LEU A 23 9.35 -29.06 -36.21
C LEU A 23 8.75 -29.48 -34.86
N LEU A 24 9.17 -30.64 -34.34
CA LEU A 24 8.81 -31.12 -33.01
C LEU A 24 9.41 -30.23 -31.92
N CYS A 25 10.70 -29.91 -32.00
CA CYS A 25 11.38 -29.03 -31.05
C CYS A 25 10.82 -27.59 -31.06
N PHE A 26 10.15 -27.16 -32.12
CA PHE A 26 9.46 -25.88 -32.20
C PHE A 26 8.04 -25.92 -31.64
N LEU A 27 7.24 -26.93 -32.01
CA LEU A 27 5.85 -27.05 -31.57
C LEU A 27 5.70 -27.48 -30.10
N LEU A 28 6.57 -28.35 -29.62
CA LEU A 28 6.51 -28.88 -28.25
C LEU A 28 6.57 -27.78 -27.18
N PRO A 29 7.53 -26.82 -27.18
CA PRO A 29 7.55 -25.74 -26.20
C PRO A 29 6.35 -24.81 -26.33
N LEU A 30 5.81 -24.59 -27.54
CA LEU A 30 4.58 -23.80 -27.71
C LEU A 30 3.38 -24.48 -27.06
N MET A 31 3.18 -25.78 -27.31
CA MET A 31 2.11 -26.56 -26.67
C MET A 31 2.30 -26.62 -25.15
N LEU A 32 3.54 -26.78 -24.69
CA LEU A 32 3.87 -26.74 -23.27
C LEU A 32 3.51 -25.37 -22.66
N THR A 33 3.86 -24.26 -23.32
CA THR A 33 3.49 -22.92 -22.83
C THR A 33 1.98 -22.76 -22.72
N VAL A 34 1.19 -23.21 -23.70
CA VAL A 34 -0.28 -23.16 -23.65
C VAL A 34 -0.81 -23.97 -22.47
N SER A 35 -0.30 -25.19 -22.26
CA SER A 35 -0.73 -26.04 -21.14
C SER A 35 -0.41 -25.43 -19.78
N LEU A 36 0.80 -24.88 -19.59
CA LEU A 36 1.22 -24.26 -18.34
C LEU A 36 0.47 -22.95 -18.08
N SER A 37 0.15 -22.20 -19.14
CA SER A 37 -0.60 -20.93 -19.04
C SER A 37 -2.03 -21.13 -18.54
N PHE A 38 -2.58 -22.34 -18.59
CA PHE A 38 -3.92 -22.64 -18.08
C PHE A 38 -4.10 -22.26 -16.60
N GLY A 39 -3.03 -22.31 -15.80
CA GLY A 39 -3.07 -21.87 -14.40
C GLY A 39 -3.42 -20.39 -14.19
N ILE A 40 -3.28 -19.54 -15.21
CA ILE A 40 -3.66 -18.12 -15.16
C ILE A 40 -5.17 -17.95 -14.96
N LEU A 41 -6.00 -18.93 -15.36
CA LEU A 41 -7.45 -18.89 -15.11
C LEU A 41 -7.79 -18.86 -13.62
N ASN A 42 -6.92 -19.43 -12.77
CA ASN A 42 -7.09 -19.45 -11.32
C ASN A 42 -6.62 -18.16 -10.64
N LEU A 43 -6.09 -17.19 -11.39
CA LEU A 43 -5.52 -15.95 -10.84
C LEU A 43 -6.50 -15.26 -9.90
N ARG A 44 -7.75 -15.06 -10.33
CA ARG A 44 -8.78 -14.37 -9.54
C ARG A 44 -9.13 -15.09 -8.24
N ALA A 45 -9.08 -16.41 -8.22
CA ALA A 45 -9.39 -17.19 -7.02
C ALA A 45 -8.22 -17.20 -6.03
N GLN A 46 -6.99 -17.05 -6.52
CA GLN A 46 -5.75 -17.09 -5.73
C GLN A 46 -5.23 -15.69 -5.34
N THR A 47 -5.88 -14.61 -5.79
CA THR A 47 -5.50 -13.25 -5.43
C THR A 47 -5.81 -12.96 -3.96
N ASN A 48 -4.77 -12.70 -3.17
CA ASN A 48 -4.88 -12.20 -1.81
C ASN A 48 -4.39 -10.74 -1.75
N ARG A 49 -5.24 -9.84 -1.24
CA ARG A 49 -4.96 -8.40 -1.13
C ARG A 49 -4.51 -7.95 0.25
N SER A 50 -4.49 -8.85 1.22
CA SER A 50 -4.16 -8.49 2.60
C SER A 50 -2.66 -8.13 2.73
N PRO A 51 -2.32 -6.93 3.24
CA PRO A 51 -0.92 -6.55 3.44
C PRO A 51 -0.24 -7.44 4.51
N GLU A 52 -1.01 -7.94 5.47
CA GLU A 52 -0.54 -8.87 6.51
C GLU A 52 0.13 -10.11 5.93
N TYR A 53 -0.41 -10.65 4.83
CA TYR A 53 0.15 -11.82 4.15
C TYR A 53 1.51 -11.52 3.51
N VAL A 54 1.68 -10.31 2.97
CA VAL A 54 2.90 -9.90 2.26
C VAL A 54 4.05 -9.61 3.21
N PHE A 55 3.76 -8.90 4.30
CA PHE A 55 4.80 -8.37 5.18
C PHE A 55 5.18 -9.33 6.31
N SER A 56 4.48 -10.44 6.48
CA SER A 56 4.77 -11.38 7.55
C SER A 56 4.55 -12.84 7.15
N PRO A 57 5.44 -13.75 7.57
CA PRO A 57 5.28 -15.18 7.32
C PRO A 57 4.04 -15.73 8.03
N GLU A 58 3.48 -16.84 7.56
CA GLU A 58 2.31 -17.49 8.18
C GLU A 58 2.56 -17.93 9.62
N ASN A 59 3.76 -18.44 9.91
CA ASN A 59 4.16 -18.92 11.23
C ASN A 59 4.79 -17.81 12.11
N ALA A 60 4.44 -16.54 11.88
CA ALA A 60 4.95 -15.46 12.69
C ALA A 60 4.40 -15.52 14.14
N PRO A 61 5.21 -15.29 15.18
CA PRO A 61 4.74 -15.30 16.57
C PRO A 61 3.56 -14.37 16.83
N TRP A 62 3.59 -13.17 16.25
CA TRP A 62 2.51 -12.19 16.40
C TRP A 62 1.18 -12.69 15.83
N LYS A 63 1.17 -13.54 14.79
CA LYS A 63 -0.07 -14.11 14.23
C LYS A 63 -0.71 -15.09 15.21
N HIS A 64 0.10 -15.86 15.91
CA HIS A 64 -0.38 -16.74 16.98
C HIS A 64 -0.95 -15.93 18.14
N GLU A 65 -0.21 -14.92 18.61
CA GLU A 65 -0.67 -14.01 19.67
C GLU A 65 -1.95 -13.28 19.27
N PHE A 66 -2.02 -12.77 18.04
CA PHE A 66 -3.21 -12.13 17.48
C PHE A 66 -4.40 -13.08 17.42
N ALA A 67 -4.21 -14.33 17.00
CA ALA A 67 -5.28 -15.33 16.99
C ALA A 67 -5.80 -15.63 18.40
N VAL A 68 -4.89 -15.71 19.40
CA VAL A 68 -5.28 -15.84 20.81
C VAL A 68 -6.07 -14.62 21.28
N LEU A 69 -5.60 -13.40 21.00
CA LEU A 69 -6.30 -12.17 21.35
C LEU A 69 -7.67 -12.06 20.66
N ALA A 70 -7.76 -12.37 19.37
CA ALA A 70 -9.00 -12.35 18.61
C ALA A 70 -10.02 -13.38 19.14
N SER A 71 -9.56 -14.55 19.62
CA SER A 71 -10.44 -15.55 20.22
C SER A 71 -11.01 -15.13 21.59
N HIS A 72 -10.26 -14.36 22.39
CA HIS A 72 -10.69 -13.91 23.71
C HIS A 72 -11.46 -12.59 23.67
N TRP A 73 -11.12 -11.69 22.74
CA TRP A 73 -11.77 -10.40 22.53
C TRP A 73 -12.28 -10.27 21.09
N PRO A 74 -13.25 -11.11 20.68
CA PRO A 74 -13.79 -11.06 19.33
C PRO A 74 -14.52 -9.73 19.10
N LEU A 75 -14.55 -9.31 17.83
CA LEU A 75 -15.36 -8.17 17.42
C LEU A 75 -16.83 -8.59 17.39
N VAL A 76 -17.65 -7.96 18.24
CA VAL A 76 -19.11 -8.13 18.24
C VAL A 76 -19.74 -6.82 17.75
N GLU A 77 -20.45 -6.87 16.62
CA GLU A 77 -20.93 -5.66 15.92
C GLU A 77 -21.87 -4.78 16.76
N ASP A 78 -22.68 -5.39 17.64
CA ASP A 78 -23.71 -4.72 18.43
C ASP A 78 -23.24 -4.31 19.85
N SER A 79 -22.05 -4.75 20.26
CA SER A 79 -21.44 -4.39 21.55
C SER A 79 -19.98 -3.95 21.37
N PHE A 80 -19.76 -3.21 20.28
CA PHE A 80 -18.45 -2.68 19.95
C PHE A 80 -18.02 -1.62 20.97
N TRP A 81 -16.75 -1.62 21.34
CA TRP A 81 -16.15 -0.52 22.10
C TRP A 81 -14.75 -0.27 21.54
N PRO A 82 -14.39 0.96 21.14
CA PRO A 82 -13.06 1.27 20.64
C PRO A 82 -11.97 0.82 21.62
N GLY A 83 -10.99 0.05 21.14
CA GLY A 83 -9.88 -0.46 21.94
C GLY A 83 -10.16 -1.75 22.73
N LYS A 84 -11.39 -2.29 22.71
CA LYS A 84 -11.72 -3.58 23.35
C LYS A 84 -11.38 -4.79 22.46
N SER A 85 -11.57 -4.66 21.14
CA SER A 85 -11.39 -5.76 20.17
C SER A 85 -10.13 -5.54 19.33
N TYR A 86 -9.35 -6.61 19.15
CA TYR A 86 -8.11 -6.58 18.37
C TYR A 86 -8.32 -6.95 16.89
N ASP A 87 -9.34 -7.76 16.58
CA ASP A 87 -9.69 -8.11 15.20
C ASP A 87 -10.59 -7.05 14.55
N TYR A 88 -10.15 -5.80 14.64
CA TYR A 88 -10.91 -4.66 14.16
C TYR A 88 -10.21 -4.01 12.97
N ARG A 89 -10.82 -4.19 11.79
CA ARG A 89 -10.26 -3.78 10.49
C ARG A 89 -11.03 -2.62 9.84
N GLY A 90 -12.22 -2.31 10.36
CA GLY A 90 -13.17 -1.33 9.81
C GLY A 90 -12.97 0.13 10.23
N TYR A 91 -11.76 0.53 10.66
CA TYR A 91 -11.51 1.90 11.08
C TYR A 91 -11.15 2.82 9.93
N ILE A 92 -11.60 4.06 10.07
CA ILE A 92 -11.25 5.16 9.19
C ILE A 92 -10.90 6.34 10.08
N ASP A 93 -9.64 6.72 10.04
CA ASP A 93 -9.11 7.86 10.77
C ASP A 93 -8.89 9.02 9.80
N ILE A 94 -9.45 10.17 10.15
CA ILE A 94 -9.30 11.42 9.42
C ILE A 94 -8.61 12.41 10.34
N VAL A 95 -7.38 12.77 10.02
CA VAL A 95 -6.65 13.82 10.71
C VAL A 95 -6.92 15.13 10.00
N VAL A 96 -7.40 16.12 10.74
CA VAL A 96 -7.76 17.44 10.22
C VAL A 96 -6.84 18.49 10.79
N TRP A 97 -6.36 19.39 9.93
CA TRP A 97 -5.57 20.55 10.32
C TRP A 97 -6.01 21.78 9.54
N GLY A 98 -5.74 22.96 10.08
CA GLY A 98 -5.95 24.20 9.32
C GLY A 98 -4.89 24.36 8.22
N LYS A 99 -5.31 24.93 7.09
CA LYS A 99 -4.42 25.24 5.96
C LYS A 99 -3.22 26.07 6.40
N LEU A 100 -2.10 25.87 5.72
CA LEU A 100 -0.89 26.61 6.00
C LEU A 100 -1.05 28.08 5.61
N ILE A 101 -0.94 28.99 6.58
CA ILE A 101 -0.98 30.44 6.38
C ILE A 101 0.39 30.98 6.83
N ASP A 102 1.12 31.63 5.93
CA ASP A 102 2.45 32.20 6.20
C ASP A 102 3.46 31.23 6.83
N GLY A 103 3.41 29.95 6.42
CA GLY A 103 4.31 28.90 6.92
C GLY A 103 3.97 28.34 8.31
N ARG A 104 2.89 28.81 8.97
CA ARG A 104 2.42 28.28 10.25
C ARG A 104 1.02 27.68 10.14
N ARG A 105 0.77 26.61 10.89
CA ARG A 105 -0.58 26.05 11.01
C ARG A 105 -1.36 26.80 12.11
N PRO A 106 -2.61 27.21 11.82
CA PRO A 106 -3.46 27.89 12.78
C PRO A 106 -3.87 26.94 13.91
N ASN A 107 -4.42 27.51 14.99
CA ASN A 107 -4.93 26.74 16.11
C ASN A 107 -6.27 26.10 15.76
N MET A 108 -6.34 24.77 15.83
CA MET A 108 -7.55 24.01 15.50
C MET A 108 -8.65 24.16 16.57
N LEU A 109 -8.32 24.60 17.79
CA LEU A 109 -9.30 24.89 18.86
C LEU A 109 -10.06 26.20 18.65
N SER A 110 -9.71 26.99 17.63
CA SER A 110 -10.41 28.23 17.33
C SER A 110 -11.83 27.93 16.85
N VAL A 111 -12.81 28.74 17.27
CA VAL A 111 -14.25 28.50 17.02
C VAL A 111 -14.56 28.26 15.55
N ASN A 112 -14.02 29.10 14.66
CA ASN A 112 -14.25 28.99 13.21
C ASN A 112 -13.78 27.64 12.64
N TYR A 113 -12.66 27.10 13.13
CA TYR A 113 -12.12 25.83 12.66
C TYR A 113 -12.91 24.64 13.21
N LEU A 114 -13.34 24.71 14.47
CA LEU A 114 -14.18 23.67 15.07
C LEU A 114 -15.59 23.65 14.47
N LEU A 115 -16.18 24.81 14.16
CA LEU A 115 -17.47 24.91 13.46
C LEU A 115 -17.40 24.31 12.05
N GLU A 116 -16.34 24.62 11.30
CA GLU A 116 -16.12 24.00 9.99
C GLU A 116 -15.84 22.50 10.10
N LEU A 117 -15.10 22.06 11.12
CA LEU A 117 -14.87 20.65 11.39
C LEU A 117 -16.18 19.92 11.67
N GLU A 118 -17.05 20.50 12.50
CA GLU A 118 -18.35 19.93 12.83
C GLU A 118 -19.29 19.93 11.63
N ARG A 119 -19.29 20.98 10.79
CA ARG A 119 -20.04 21.01 9.52
C ARG A 119 -19.64 19.83 8.62
N ILE A 120 -18.34 19.57 8.49
CA ILE A 120 -17.82 18.44 7.70
C ILE A 120 -18.17 17.10 8.34
N ASN A 121 -18.01 16.96 9.66
CA ASN A 121 -18.40 15.76 10.39
C ASN A 121 -19.89 15.41 10.16
N GLN A 122 -20.78 16.39 10.32
CA GLN A 122 -22.22 16.22 10.06
C GLN A 122 -22.54 15.85 8.61
N PHE A 123 -21.81 16.44 7.65
CA PHE A 123 -21.94 16.08 6.25
C PHE A 123 -21.52 14.63 5.97
N ILE A 124 -20.40 14.18 6.55
CA ILE A 124 -19.92 12.79 6.44
C ILE A 124 -20.96 11.82 7.00
N LEU A 125 -21.54 12.13 8.17
CA LEU A 125 -22.52 11.27 8.83
C LEU A 125 -23.83 11.11 8.04
N LYS A 126 -24.32 12.19 7.40
CA LYS A 126 -25.68 12.26 6.83
C LYS A 126 -25.72 12.14 5.30
N ASN A 127 -24.78 12.78 4.60
CA ASN A 127 -24.90 12.99 3.16
C ASN A 127 -24.07 11.99 2.34
N ILE A 128 -22.98 11.47 2.89
CA ILE A 128 -22.19 10.44 2.22
C ILE A 128 -22.93 9.11 2.30
N THR A 129 -23.59 8.77 1.20
CA THR A 129 -24.42 7.58 1.04
C THR A 129 -23.93 6.72 -0.12
N VAL A 130 -24.08 5.40 -0.01
CA VAL A 130 -23.83 4.45 -1.11
C VAL A 130 -25.16 3.84 -1.53
N ASP A 131 -25.41 3.82 -2.83
CA ASP A 131 -26.61 3.21 -3.40
C ASP A 131 -26.40 1.70 -3.53
N VAL A 132 -27.22 0.91 -2.84
CA VAL A 132 -27.20 -0.56 -2.92
C VAL A 132 -28.51 -1.05 -3.51
N MET A 133 -28.40 -1.84 -4.58
CA MET A 133 -29.54 -2.50 -5.22
C MET A 133 -29.93 -3.72 -4.38
N ALA A 134 -31.15 -3.76 -3.85
CA ALA A 134 -31.73 -4.95 -3.24
C ALA A 134 -33.05 -5.27 -3.95
N GLY A 135 -33.01 -6.25 -4.86
CA GLY A 135 -34.12 -6.55 -5.76
C GLY A 135 -34.31 -5.46 -6.81
N ASN A 136 -35.52 -4.90 -6.91
CA ASN A 136 -35.85 -3.82 -7.84
C ASN A 136 -35.75 -2.41 -7.21
N GLU A 137 -35.38 -2.30 -5.94
CA GLU A 137 -35.29 -1.03 -5.21
C GLU A 137 -33.84 -0.66 -4.88
N THR A 138 -33.53 0.64 -4.95
CA THR A 138 -32.25 1.22 -4.56
C THR A 138 -32.33 1.78 -3.15
N PHE A 139 -31.51 1.24 -2.24
CA PHE A 139 -31.39 1.71 -0.87
C PHE A 139 -30.16 2.61 -0.73
N LYS A 140 -30.35 3.79 -0.14
CA LYS A 140 -29.27 4.70 0.23
C LYS A 140 -28.77 4.37 1.62
N ILE A 141 -27.54 3.87 1.70
CA ILE A 141 -26.91 3.45 2.95
C ILE A 141 -25.94 4.54 3.41
N ALA A 142 -26.17 5.10 4.59
CA ALA A 142 -25.33 6.12 5.22
C ALA A 142 -24.36 5.52 6.26
N TYR A 143 -23.52 6.35 6.88
CA TYR A 143 -22.62 5.91 7.95
C TYR A 143 -23.37 5.22 9.10
N ARG A 144 -24.51 5.80 9.52
CA ARG A 144 -25.30 5.26 10.65
C ARG A 144 -25.85 3.86 10.42
N ASP A 145 -25.99 3.45 9.16
CA ASP A 145 -26.43 2.11 8.79
C ASP A 145 -25.25 1.11 8.73
N LEU A 146 -24.03 1.61 8.50
CA LEU A 146 -22.79 0.83 8.37
C LEU A 146 -21.96 0.77 9.66
N CYS A 147 -22.23 1.65 10.62
CA CYS A 147 -21.41 1.83 11.80
C CYS A 147 -21.41 0.57 12.69
N LEU A 148 -20.31 0.38 13.42
CA LEU A 148 -20.33 -0.49 14.60
C LEU A 148 -21.04 0.24 15.75
N SER A 149 -21.89 -0.49 16.47
CA SER A 149 -22.74 0.09 17.49
C SER A 149 -22.49 -0.51 18.87
N TYR A 150 -22.75 0.30 19.90
CA TYR A 150 -22.88 -0.13 21.28
C TYR A 150 -24.30 0.20 21.73
N ASP A 151 -25.08 -0.80 22.12
CA ASP A 151 -26.48 -0.62 22.53
C ASP A 151 -27.29 0.22 21.51
N TRP A 152 -27.14 -0.11 20.23
CA TRP A 152 -27.81 0.57 19.10
C TRP A 152 -27.39 2.04 18.87
N LYS A 153 -26.33 2.50 19.52
CA LYS A 153 -25.72 3.82 19.29
C LYS A 153 -24.41 3.67 18.53
N CYS A 154 -24.26 4.38 17.41
CA CYS A 154 -22.98 4.49 16.71
C CYS A 154 -21.97 5.28 17.53
N PHE A 155 -20.69 4.95 17.41
CA PHE A 155 -19.62 5.85 17.83
C PHE A 155 -19.50 6.97 16.78
N GLU A 156 -19.91 8.17 17.19
CA GLU A 156 -19.74 9.42 16.46
C GLU A 156 -18.65 10.27 17.13
N ASN A 157 -18.19 11.32 16.46
CA ASN A 157 -17.10 12.19 16.94
C ASN A 157 -17.62 13.24 17.93
N ASP A 158 -18.27 12.81 19.01
CA ASP A 158 -18.85 13.69 20.04
C ASP A 158 -17.78 14.61 20.67
N HIS A 159 -16.50 14.21 20.64
CA HIS A 159 -15.39 15.02 21.14
C HIS A 159 -15.20 16.34 20.40
N VAL A 160 -15.67 16.48 19.15
CA VAL A 160 -15.63 17.76 18.43
C VAL A 160 -16.46 18.80 19.18
N THR A 161 -17.66 18.41 19.64
CA THR A 161 -18.51 19.29 20.44
C THR A 161 -17.88 19.58 21.80
N MET A 162 -17.26 18.58 22.44
CA MET A 162 -16.58 18.75 23.73
C MET A 162 -15.43 19.77 23.69
N LEU A 163 -14.73 19.89 22.54
CA LEU A 163 -13.65 20.86 22.35
C LEU A 163 -14.15 22.28 22.02
N MET A 164 -15.46 22.44 21.76
CA MET A 164 -16.04 23.77 21.54
C MET A 164 -15.87 24.63 22.79
N PRO A 165 -15.54 25.91 22.62
CA PRO A 165 -15.36 26.79 23.76
C PRO A 165 -16.72 27.11 24.40
N LYS A 166 -16.70 27.63 25.63
CA LYS A 166 -17.91 27.84 26.45
C LYS A 166 -18.92 28.75 25.75
N GLU A 167 -18.44 29.76 25.02
CA GLU A 167 -19.25 30.75 24.30
C GLU A 167 -20.15 30.10 23.23
N TYR A 168 -19.77 28.92 22.70
CA TYR A 168 -20.58 28.21 21.71
C TYR A 168 -21.86 27.61 22.31
N TRP A 169 -21.80 27.16 23.57
CA TRP A 169 -22.92 26.51 24.24
C TRP A 169 -24.03 27.50 24.63
N GLY A 170 -23.80 28.79 24.41
CA GLY A 170 -24.79 29.85 24.46
C GLY A 170 -24.47 30.88 25.54
N ASP A 171 -24.64 32.15 25.18
CA ASP A 171 -24.87 33.23 26.13
C ASP A 171 -26.32 33.12 26.63
N PHE A 172 -26.63 32.05 27.37
CA PHE A 172 -27.92 31.94 28.03
C PHE A 172 -27.97 33.03 29.12
N GLU A 173 -28.67 34.13 28.87
CA GLU A 173 -28.86 35.16 29.88
C GLU A 173 -29.86 34.68 30.95
N GLY A 174 -29.57 34.97 32.23
CA GLY A 174 -30.40 34.60 33.38
C GLY A 174 -29.99 33.30 34.08
N GLU A 175 -30.89 32.72 34.88
CA GLU A 175 -30.60 31.54 35.72
C GLU A 175 -30.21 30.28 34.92
N ILE A 176 -30.64 30.19 33.67
CA ILE A 176 -30.41 29.03 32.80
C ILE A 176 -28.96 28.97 32.31
N GLY A 177 -28.31 30.12 32.07
CA GLY A 177 -26.88 30.14 31.69
C GLY A 177 -25.94 29.98 32.86
N ALA A 178 -26.30 30.48 34.04
CA ALA A 178 -25.58 30.15 35.27
C ALA A 178 -25.61 28.63 35.52
N PHE A 179 -26.76 28.00 35.33
CA PHE A 179 -26.91 26.55 35.44
C PHE A 179 -26.15 25.78 34.34
N ALA A 180 -26.20 26.24 33.09
CA ALA A 180 -25.48 25.59 31.98
C ALA A 180 -23.96 25.71 32.11
N SER A 181 -23.45 26.86 32.54
CA SER A 181 -22.02 27.07 32.80
C SER A 181 -21.54 26.28 34.02
N GLU A 182 -22.35 26.16 35.07
CA GLU A 182 -22.06 25.29 36.22
C GLU A 182 -21.97 23.82 35.81
N ILE A 183 -22.90 23.35 34.97
CA ILE A 183 -22.89 21.98 34.43
C ILE A 183 -21.65 21.77 33.54
N ALA A 184 -21.35 22.70 32.64
CA ALA A 184 -20.18 22.59 31.77
C ALA A 184 -18.88 22.55 32.60
N GLU A 185 -18.75 23.37 33.63
CA GLU A 185 -17.58 23.38 34.51
C GLU A 185 -17.47 22.13 35.40
N ARG A 186 -18.59 21.53 35.78
CA ARG A 186 -18.61 20.35 36.65
C ARG A 186 -18.54 19.03 35.89
N GLU A 187 -19.09 18.97 34.69
CA GLU A 187 -19.23 17.75 33.90
C GLU A 187 -18.24 17.66 32.74
N VAL A 188 -17.66 18.79 32.28
CA VAL A 188 -16.73 18.81 31.15
C VAL A 188 -15.37 19.38 31.60
N HIS A 189 -14.50 18.47 32.04
CA HIS A 189 -13.12 18.82 32.39
C HIS A 189 -12.18 18.40 31.25
N VAL A 190 -11.74 19.38 30.44
CA VAL A 190 -10.85 19.13 29.30
C VAL A 190 -9.39 19.38 29.71
N THR A 191 -8.73 18.33 30.21
CA THR A 191 -7.29 18.37 30.49
C THR A 191 -6.53 17.38 29.60
N TYR A 192 -5.25 17.62 29.36
CA TYR A 192 -4.39 16.71 28.61
C TYR A 192 -3.63 15.78 29.55
N PRO A 193 -3.57 14.45 29.31
CA PRO A 193 -4.07 13.73 28.14
C PRO A 193 -5.48 13.13 28.29
N ILE A 194 -6.16 13.33 29.41
CA ILE A 194 -7.47 12.72 29.71
C ILE A 194 -8.50 13.83 29.93
N ALA A 195 -9.53 13.88 29.09
CA ALA A 195 -10.72 14.68 29.35
C ALA A 195 -11.79 13.84 30.05
N TRP A 196 -12.68 14.50 30.79
CA TRP A 196 -13.81 13.86 31.45
C TRP A 196 -15.12 14.38 30.87
N ARG A 197 -15.99 13.45 30.49
CA ARG A 197 -17.39 13.71 30.15
C ARG A 197 -18.26 13.07 31.22
N GLY A 198 -18.66 13.85 32.21
CA GLY A 198 -19.29 13.34 33.43
C GLY A 198 -18.34 12.36 34.13
N THR A 199 -18.70 11.08 34.15
CA THR A 199 -17.89 10.01 34.77
C THR A 199 -17.01 9.24 33.78
N GLU A 200 -17.12 9.51 32.49
CA GLU A 200 -16.41 8.77 31.44
C GLU A 200 -15.11 9.47 31.05
N PRO A 201 -13.95 8.81 31.20
CA PRO A 201 -12.67 9.37 30.75
C PRO A 201 -12.50 9.18 29.23
N ILE A 202 -12.08 10.23 28.55
CA ILE A 202 -11.78 10.27 27.12
C ILE A 202 -10.29 10.55 26.94
N TYR A 203 -9.58 9.67 26.26
CA TYR A 203 -8.15 9.83 26.02
C TYR A 203 -7.87 10.75 24.83
N LEU A 204 -7.59 12.03 25.13
CA LEU A 204 -7.27 13.06 24.15
C LEU A 204 -5.93 12.86 23.46
N GLY A 205 -5.00 12.08 24.03
CA GLY A 205 -3.72 11.79 23.39
C GLY A 205 -3.85 11.12 22.01
N SER A 206 -5.00 10.49 21.75
CA SER A 206 -5.30 9.90 20.44
C SER A 206 -6.18 10.80 19.56
N ILE A 207 -6.74 11.88 20.09
CA ILE A 207 -7.71 12.76 19.39
C ILE A 207 -7.03 14.07 18.99
N VAL A 208 -6.23 14.64 19.89
CA VAL A 208 -5.61 15.96 19.73
C VAL A 208 -4.14 15.80 19.36
N GLY A 209 -3.75 16.37 18.22
CA GLY A 209 -2.38 16.34 17.71
C GLY A 209 -1.58 17.55 18.16
N ALA A 210 -0.41 17.29 18.75
CA ALA A 210 0.57 18.28 19.22
C ALA A 210 -0.07 19.45 19.99
N PRO A 211 -0.67 19.19 21.16
CA PRO A 211 -1.17 20.24 22.02
C PRO A 211 -0.02 21.11 22.55
N SER A 212 -0.25 22.40 22.73
CA SER A 212 0.71 23.30 23.37
C SER A 212 0.00 24.33 24.25
N GLY A 213 0.78 25.04 25.08
CA GLY A 213 0.24 25.97 26.08
C GLY A 213 -0.57 25.24 27.14
N ILE A 214 0.07 24.26 27.79
CA ILE A 214 -0.53 23.49 28.89
C ILE A 214 -0.34 24.29 30.18
N ASP A 215 -1.45 24.64 30.83
CA ASP A 215 -1.47 25.33 32.12
C ASP A 215 -1.13 24.38 33.28
N ASP A 216 -0.84 24.91 34.47
CA ASP A 216 -0.59 24.11 35.69
C ASP A 216 -1.76 23.18 36.07
N LYS A 217 -2.97 23.51 35.60
CA LYS A 217 -4.20 22.71 35.76
C LYS A 217 -4.35 21.59 34.71
N GLY A 218 -3.45 21.51 33.74
CA GLY A 218 -3.49 20.54 32.65
C GLY A 218 -4.38 20.94 31.46
N ASN A 219 -4.95 22.14 31.44
CA ASN A 219 -5.71 22.66 30.30
C ASN A 219 -4.77 23.05 29.17
N PHE A 220 -5.15 22.86 27.91
CA PHE A 220 -4.35 23.25 26.75
C PHE A 220 -5.11 24.24 25.87
N ASN A 221 -4.41 25.26 25.36
CA ASN A 221 -5.03 26.34 24.57
C ASN A 221 -4.74 26.23 23.07
N TYR A 222 -3.86 25.33 22.65
CA TYR A 222 -3.50 25.14 21.25
C TYR A 222 -3.53 23.66 20.86
N ALA A 223 -4.09 23.37 19.68
CA ALA A 223 -3.97 22.07 19.02
C ALA A 223 -3.60 22.26 17.54
N LYS A 224 -2.63 21.47 17.05
CA LYS A 224 -2.20 21.50 15.65
C LYS A 224 -3.16 20.72 14.74
N ALA A 225 -3.73 19.63 15.25
CA ALA A 225 -4.63 18.77 14.49
C ALA A 225 -5.66 18.10 15.39
N ILE A 226 -6.79 17.71 14.82
CA ILE A 226 -7.83 16.91 15.49
C ILE A 226 -8.11 15.68 14.63
N ARG A 227 -8.20 14.50 15.26
CA ARG A 227 -8.56 13.25 14.61
C ARG A 227 -10.07 13.00 14.75
N LEU A 228 -10.70 12.64 13.64
CA LEU A 228 -12.04 12.04 13.57
C LEU A 228 -11.88 10.55 13.28
N THR A 229 -12.64 9.71 13.96
CA THR A 229 -12.60 8.26 13.77
C THR A 229 -13.99 7.77 13.45
N TYR A 230 -14.12 7.04 12.35
CA TYR A 230 -15.34 6.41 11.91
C TYR A 230 -15.15 4.90 11.92
N ASN A 231 -16.05 4.20 12.62
CA ASN A 231 -15.95 2.77 12.82
C ASN A 231 -17.06 2.05 12.07
N ILE A 232 -16.70 1.30 11.02
CA ILE A 232 -17.68 0.63 10.14
C ILE A 232 -17.56 -0.90 10.19
N ARG A 233 -18.67 -1.58 9.86
CA ARG A 233 -18.74 -3.04 9.76
C ARG A 233 -18.00 -3.54 8.52
N GLU A 234 -17.32 -4.66 8.62
CA GLU A 234 -16.60 -5.27 7.48
C GLU A 234 -17.06 -6.67 7.10
N GLY A 235 -17.83 -7.39 7.93
CA GLY A 235 -18.18 -8.79 7.67
C GLY A 235 -19.02 -9.01 6.41
N ALA A 236 -20.33 -9.21 6.58
CA ALA A 236 -21.23 -9.47 5.44
C ALA A 236 -21.33 -8.28 4.46
N VAL A 237 -21.01 -7.07 4.93
CA VAL A 237 -21.16 -5.80 4.19
C VAL A 237 -19.84 -5.23 3.66
N ALA A 238 -18.75 -6.03 3.64
CA ALA A 238 -17.40 -5.61 3.23
C ALA A 238 -17.36 -4.75 1.96
N ASN A 239 -18.07 -5.19 0.92
CA ASN A 239 -18.06 -4.54 -0.39
C ASN A 239 -18.71 -3.14 -0.32
N VAL A 240 -19.84 -3.01 0.39
CA VAL A 240 -20.53 -1.73 0.57
C VAL A 240 -19.67 -0.79 1.41
N SER A 241 -19.08 -1.31 2.48
CA SER A 241 -18.15 -0.58 3.35
C SER A 241 -16.92 -0.06 2.59
N SER A 242 -16.35 -0.87 1.70
CA SER A 242 -15.24 -0.46 0.81
C SER A 242 -15.66 0.63 -0.17
N GLN A 243 -16.86 0.54 -0.75
CA GLN A 243 -17.39 1.59 -1.63
C GLN A 243 -17.64 2.90 -0.87
N TRP A 244 -18.14 2.82 0.37
CA TRP A 244 -18.35 3.99 1.22
C TRP A 244 -17.03 4.67 1.58
N LYS A 245 -16.01 3.88 2.01
CA LYS A 245 -14.63 4.35 2.21
C LYS A 245 -14.11 5.09 0.99
N LYS A 246 -14.21 4.50 -0.21
CA LYS A 246 -13.74 5.12 -1.47
C LYS A 246 -14.49 6.40 -1.80
N LYS A 247 -15.80 6.48 -1.55
CA LYS A 247 -16.61 7.69 -1.75
C LYS A 247 -16.21 8.81 -0.78
N LEU A 248 -15.96 8.47 0.49
CA LEU A 248 -15.44 9.39 1.50
C LEU A 248 -14.04 9.92 1.12
N THR A 249 -13.13 9.03 0.73
CA THR A 249 -11.78 9.42 0.28
C THR A 249 -11.86 10.40 -0.88
N ARG A 250 -12.67 10.10 -1.91
CA ARG A 250 -12.89 11.00 -3.05
C ARG A 250 -13.46 12.35 -2.62
N TYR A 251 -14.45 12.37 -1.74
CA TYR A 251 -15.04 13.63 -1.26
C TYR A 251 -14.00 14.55 -0.60
N LEU A 252 -13.07 13.98 0.18
CA LEU A 252 -12.04 14.76 0.88
C LEU A 252 -10.85 15.16 0.01
N THR A 253 -10.54 14.38 -1.04
CA THR A 253 -9.38 14.64 -1.92
C THR A 253 -9.74 15.34 -3.23
N GLN A 254 -11.04 15.44 -3.57
CA GLN A 254 -11.50 16.05 -4.80
C GLN A 254 -11.16 17.55 -4.88
N SER A 255 -11.00 18.03 -6.12
CA SER A 255 -10.97 19.47 -6.45
C SER A 255 -12.33 19.86 -7.05
N PRO A 256 -13.07 20.83 -6.47
CA PRO A 256 -12.70 21.75 -5.38
C PRO A 256 -12.66 21.09 -3.98
N PRO A 257 -11.84 21.61 -3.04
CA PRO A 257 -11.67 21.03 -1.72
C PRO A 257 -12.97 21.13 -0.88
N ALA A 258 -13.18 20.16 0.02
CA ALA A 258 -14.35 20.12 0.90
C ALA A 258 -14.48 21.32 1.86
N SER A 259 -13.36 21.98 2.17
CA SER A 259 -13.31 23.20 2.97
C SER A 259 -12.23 24.16 2.44
N GLU A 260 -12.51 25.46 2.57
CA GLU A 260 -11.58 26.52 2.21
C GLU A 260 -10.49 26.72 3.26
N ILE A 261 -10.74 26.40 4.54
CA ILE A 261 -9.80 26.64 5.65
C ILE A 261 -9.15 25.37 6.21
N LEU A 262 -9.72 24.19 5.93
CA LEU A 262 -9.23 22.90 6.44
C LEU A 262 -8.49 22.11 5.36
N GLU A 263 -7.52 21.33 5.82
CA GLU A 263 -6.84 20.27 5.07
C GLU A 263 -7.05 18.94 5.81
N PHE A 264 -7.17 17.86 5.04
CA PHE A 264 -7.54 16.54 5.54
C PHE A 264 -6.47 15.52 5.16
N GLY A 265 -6.12 14.66 6.10
CA GLY A 265 -5.37 13.42 5.88
C GLY A 265 -6.24 12.26 6.28
N LEU A 266 -6.33 11.24 5.43
CA LEU A 266 -7.22 10.10 5.63
C LEU A 266 -6.41 8.81 5.64
N SER A 267 -6.74 7.91 6.57
CA SER A 267 -6.14 6.60 6.72
C SER A 267 -7.22 5.56 7.03
N HIS A 268 -7.25 4.47 6.27
CA HIS A 268 -8.05 3.28 6.55
C HIS A 268 -7.22 2.03 6.26
N ASN A 269 -7.70 0.87 6.72
CA ASN A 269 -7.01 -0.42 6.56
C ASN A 269 -6.65 -0.72 5.09
N ASP A 270 -7.58 -0.44 4.17
CA ASP A 270 -7.34 -0.69 2.73
C ASP A 270 -6.46 0.37 2.04
N SER A 271 -6.09 1.48 2.70
CA SER A 271 -5.40 2.61 2.04
C SER A 271 -4.03 2.21 1.55
N LEU A 272 -3.33 1.36 2.30
CA LEU A 272 -2.02 0.86 1.92
C LEU A 272 -2.14 0.00 0.66
N SER A 273 -3.02 -1.01 0.66
CA SER A 273 -3.22 -1.88 -0.50
C SER A 273 -3.70 -1.11 -1.74
N ASP A 274 -4.65 -0.18 -1.58
CA ASP A 274 -5.13 0.65 -2.68
C ASP A 274 -3.99 1.54 -3.24
N GLY A 275 -3.17 2.15 -2.37
CA GLY A 275 -2.05 2.98 -2.78
C GLY A 275 -0.94 2.21 -3.51
N LEU A 276 -0.63 0.98 -3.11
CA LEU A 276 0.31 0.13 -3.87
C LEU A 276 -0.25 -0.27 -5.24
N LEU A 277 -1.55 -0.56 -5.31
CA LEU A 277 -2.21 -0.92 -6.55
C LEU A 277 -2.28 0.26 -7.53
N GLU A 278 -2.52 1.47 -7.04
CA GLU A 278 -2.47 2.70 -7.85
C GLU A 278 -1.10 2.88 -8.50
N VAL A 279 -0.02 2.70 -7.73
CA VAL A 279 1.35 2.76 -8.26
C VAL A 279 1.59 1.69 -9.33
N ALA A 280 1.13 0.45 -9.10
CA ALA A 280 1.26 -0.61 -10.10
C ALA A 280 0.52 -0.24 -11.40
N HIS A 281 -0.71 0.24 -11.30
CA HIS A 281 -1.53 0.64 -12.44
C HIS A 281 -0.92 1.81 -13.22
N ASP A 282 -0.30 2.77 -12.53
CA ASP A 282 0.40 3.91 -13.16
C ASP A 282 1.69 3.53 -13.89
N VAL A 283 2.29 2.42 -13.47
CA VAL A 283 3.60 1.96 -13.95
C VAL A 283 3.44 0.98 -15.13
N THR A 284 2.40 0.13 -15.12
CA THR A 284 2.08 -0.82 -16.19
C THR A 284 2.05 -0.21 -17.61
N PRO A 285 1.35 0.90 -17.90
CA PRO A 285 1.31 1.45 -19.27
C PRO A 285 2.66 1.99 -19.73
N LYS A 286 3.45 2.58 -18.83
CA LYS A 286 4.81 3.05 -19.14
C LYS A 286 5.69 1.88 -19.55
N PHE A 287 5.59 0.75 -18.86
CA PHE A 287 6.31 -0.46 -19.23
C PHE A 287 5.88 -1.02 -20.58
N SER A 288 4.58 -1.09 -20.88
CA SER A 288 4.08 -1.53 -22.18
C SER A 288 4.70 -0.72 -23.34
N ILE A 289 4.79 0.61 -23.19
CA ILE A 289 5.43 1.47 -24.19
C ILE A 289 6.91 1.13 -24.37
N THR A 290 7.65 0.97 -23.26
CA THR A 290 9.09 0.61 -23.34
C THR A 290 9.32 -0.75 -23.98
N PHE A 291 8.43 -1.73 -23.74
CA PHE A 291 8.52 -3.05 -24.35
C PHE A 291 8.30 -3.00 -25.87
N ILE A 292 7.31 -2.22 -26.33
CA ILE A 292 7.08 -1.99 -27.77
C ILE A 292 8.31 -1.34 -28.41
N LEU A 293 8.86 -0.31 -27.77
CA LEU A 293 10.05 0.38 -28.27
C LEU A 293 11.28 -0.56 -28.36
N LEU A 294 11.49 -1.40 -27.34
CA LEU A 294 12.55 -2.41 -27.34
C LEU A 294 12.33 -3.45 -28.45
N THR A 295 11.11 -3.92 -28.65
CA THR A 295 10.77 -4.87 -29.71
C THR A 295 11.09 -4.27 -31.08
N TYR A 296 10.68 -3.01 -31.30
CA TYR A 296 10.99 -2.28 -32.52
C TYR A 296 12.50 -2.08 -32.71
N PHE A 297 13.21 -1.68 -31.65
CA PHE A 297 14.66 -1.49 -31.70
C PHE A 297 15.42 -2.78 -32.04
N VAL A 298 15.08 -3.90 -31.41
CA VAL A 298 15.73 -5.20 -31.65
C VAL A 298 15.44 -5.70 -33.07
N THR A 299 14.19 -5.58 -33.54
CA THR A 299 13.82 -5.99 -34.90
C THR A 299 14.50 -5.13 -35.96
N LEU A 300 14.57 -3.81 -35.79
CA LEU A 300 15.33 -2.92 -36.66
C LEU A 300 16.83 -3.19 -36.65
N SER A 301 17.42 -3.44 -35.47
CA SER A 301 18.86 -3.72 -35.36
C SER A 301 19.26 -5.03 -36.05
N SER A 302 18.30 -5.93 -36.26
CA SER A 302 18.46 -7.19 -37.00
C SER A 302 18.40 -7.00 -38.52
N LEU A 303 18.12 -5.78 -39.00
CA LEU A 303 18.17 -5.42 -40.42
C LEU A 303 19.60 -5.05 -40.80
N THR A 304 20.20 -5.84 -41.68
CA THR A 304 21.52 -5.54 -42.25
C THR A 304 21.37 -4.53 -43.39
N THR A 305 21.98 -3.36 -43.25
CA THR A 305 22.04 -2.33 -44.31
C THR A 305 23.22 -2.58 -45.23
N LEU A 306 22.98 -2.65 -46.53
CA LEU A 306 24.06 -2.64 -47.51
C LEU A 306 24.48 -1.20 -47.79
N ARG A 307 25.78 -0.93 -47.68
CA ARG A 307 26.38 0.33 -48.09
C ARG A 307 27.21 0.07 -49.34
N ARG A 308 26.66 0.40 -50.51
CA ARG A 308 27.41 0.53 -51.77
C ARG A 308 27.60 2.02 -52.05
N GLU A 309 28.70 2.41 -52.69
CA GLU A 309 29.21 3.79 -52.71
C GLU A 309 28.16 4.88 -53.04
N ASN A 310 27.11 4.57 -53.80
CA ASN A 310 26.03 5.51 -54.14
C ASN A 310 24.60 5.08 -53.76
N PHE A 311 24.40 3.96 -53.04
CA PHE A 311 23.07 3.47 -52.67
C PHE A 311 23.06 2.81 -51.28
N LYS A 312 22.19 3.29 -50.38
CA LYS A 312 21.85 2.63 -49.12
C LYS A 312 20.52 1.89 -49.30
N GLY A 313 20.57 0.58 -49.32
CA GLY A 313 19.40 -0.29 -49.39
C GLY A 313 19.35 -1.26 -48.22
N ILE A 314 18.15 -1.72 -47.87
CA ILE A 314 17.94 -2.82 -46.92
C ILE A 314 18.09 -4.12 -47.70
N ASP A 315 18.93 -5.03 -47.20
CA ASP A 315 19.06 -6.36 -47.77
C ASP A 315 18.07 -7.32 -47.08
N TRP A 316 16.99 -7.64 -47.78
CA TRP A 316 15.94 -8.54 -47.28
C TRP A 316 16.37 -10.01 -47.22
N VAL A 317 17.44 -10.40 -47.93
CA VAL A 317 17.92 -11.80 -47.96
C VAL A 317 18.88 -12.08 -46.80
N ARG A 318 19.70 -11.09 -46.44
CA ARG A 318 20.66 -11.19 -45.32
C ARG A 318 20.03 -10.79 -43.98
N SER A 319 19.04 -9.90 -43.98
CA SER A 319 18.34 -9.51 -42.75
C SER A 319 17.46 -10.64 -42.21
N LYS A 320 17.45 -10.80 -40.88
CA LYS A 320 16.65 -11.81 -40.17
C LYS A 320 15.76 -11.16 -39.11
N PRO A 321 14.83 -10.27 -39.50
CA PRO A 321 13.97 -9.57 -38.54
C PRO A 321 13.11 -10.52 -37.71
N LEU A 322 12.69 -11.66 -38.30
CA LEU A 322 11.93 -12.70 -37.61
C LEU A 322 12.72 -13.35 -36.46
N LEU A 323 14.05 -13.49 -36.60
CA LEU A 323 14.89 -14.02 -35.54
C LEU A 323 15.01 -13.02 -34.38
N GLY A 324 15.13 -11.73 -34.69
CA GLY A 324 15.10 -10.66 -33.68
C GLY A 324 13.77 -10.62 -32.92
N PHE A 325 12.64 -10.73 -33.64
CA PHE A 325 11.31 -10.78 -33.03
C PHE A 325 11.12 -12.04 -32.15
N ALA A 326 11.50 -13.22 -32.65
CA ALA A 326 11.46 -14.46 -31.87
C ALA A 326 12.30 -14.37 -30.59
N GLY A 327 13.43 -13.66 -30.61
CA GLY A 327 14.26 -13.39 -29.44
C GLY A 327 13.58 -12.57 -28.35
N VAL A 328 12.59 -11.72 -28.71
CA VAL A 328 11.78 -10.93 -27.76
C VAL A 328 10.56 -11.72 -27.27
N VAL A 329 9.90 -12.47 -28.16
CA VAL A 329 8.71 -13.28 -27.82
C VAL A 329 9.06 -14.45 -26.90
N THR A 330 10.25 -15.03 -27.02
CA THR A 330 10.66 -16.18 -26.20
C THR A 330 10.66 -15.87 -24.69
N PRO A 331 11.27 -14.77 -24.20
CA PRO A 331 11.13 -14.31 -22.82
C PRO A 331 9.69 -14.13 -22.34
N VAL A 332 8.81 -13.61 -23.20
CA VAL A 332 7.39 -13.39 -22.86
C VAL A 332 6.70 -14.73 -22.64
N LEU A 333 6.83 -15.67 -23.57
CA LEU A 333 6.26 -17.02 -23.46
C LEU A 333 6.80 -17.77 -22.23
N ALA A 334 8.10 -17.63 -21.94
CA ALA A 334 8.73 -18.22 -20.74
C ALA A 334 8.19 -17.61 -19.44
N THR A 335 7.90 -16.31 -19.44
CA THR A 335 7.33 -15.63 -18.27
C THR A 335 5.90 -16.11 -18.03
N ILE A 336 5.05 -16.10 -19.08
CA ILE A 336 3.65 -16.56 -18.98
C ILE A 336 3.59 -18.02 -18.51
N SER A 337 4.44 -18.91 -19.05
CA SER A 337 4.47 -20.31 -18.63
C SER A 337 4.94 -20.50 -17.18
N ALA A 338 5.90 -19.71 -16.71
CA ALA A 338 6.36 -19.74 -15.33
C ALA A 338 5.27 -19.28 -14.34
N PHE A 339 4.62 -18.15 -14.61
CA PHE A 339 3.49 -17.68 -13.77
C PHE A 339 2.31 -18.65 -13.81
N GLY A 340 1.97 -19.16 -14.99
CA GLY A 340 0.91 -20.15 -15.16
C GLY A 340 1.18 -21.43 -14.35
N LEU A 341 2.42 -21.94 -14.37
CA LEU A 341 2.80 -23.10 -13.56
C LEU A 341 2.69 -22.83 -12.06
N VAL A 342 3.19 -21.69 -11.58
CA VAL A 342 3.14 -21.32 -10.16
C VAL A 342 1.69 -21.21 -9.68
N LEU A 343 0.81 -20.59 -10.48
CA LEU A 343 -0.62 -20.50 -10.18
C LEU A 343 -1.32 -21.87 -10.28
N PHE A 344 -0.89 -22.73 -11.20
CA PHE A 344 -1.39 -24.10 -11.30
C PHE A 344 -1.02 -24.94 -10.06
N CYS A 345 0.16 -24.71 -9.47
CA CYS A 345 0.56 -25.30 -8.19
C CYS A 345 -0.22 -24.77 -6.97
N GLY A 346 -1.12 -23.80 -7.16
CA GLY A 346 -1.95 -23.25 -6.07
C GLY A 346 -1.24 -22.22 -5.20
N ALA A 347 -0.16 -21.61 -5.69
CA ALA A 347 0.47 -20.50 -4.97
C ALA A 347 -0.44 -19.25 -5.01
N THR A 348 -0.58 -18.59 -3.86
CA THR A 348 -1.33 -17.34 -3.75
C THR A 348 -0.67 -16.24 -4.56
N TYR A 349 -1.47 -15.48 -5.30
CA TYR A 349 -1.02 -14.31 -6.03
C TYR A 349 -1.28 -13.04 -5.21
N ASN A 350 -0.38 -12.07 -5.28
CA ASN A 350 -0.55 -10.78 -4.63
C ASN A 350 -0.40 -9.65 -5.65
N ASP A 351 -1.19 -8.59 -5.49
CA ASP A 351 -1.26 -7.48 -6.45
C ASP A 351 0.09 -6.74 -6.61
N ILE A 352 0.97 -6.77 -5.60
CA ILE A 352 2.33 -6.19 -5.68
C ILE A 352 3.23 -6.96 -6.67
N VAL A 353 2.96 -8.25 -6.87
CA VAL A 353 3.74 -9.13 -7.74
C VAL A 353 3.48 -8.81 -9.22
N ASP A 354 2.49 -7.98 -9.53
CA ASP A 354 2.15 -7.58 -10.91
C ASP A 354 3.30 -6.90 -11.67
N ILE A 355 4.29 -6.35 -10.95
CA ILE A 355 5.49 -5.73 -11.55
C ILE A 355 6.54 -6.79 -11.95
N SER A 356 6.50 -7.99 -11.37
CA SER A 356 7.54 -9.01 -11.53
C SER A 356 7.67 -9.62 -12.95
N PRO A 357 6.60 -9.82 -13.75
CA PRO A 357 6.74 -10.27 -15.14
C PRO A 357 7.63 -9.34 -15.98
N PHE A 358 7.54 -8.03 -15.76
CA PHE A 358 8.35 -7.05 -16.49
C PHE A 358 9.84 -7.17 -16.20
N LEU A 359 10.20 -7.37 -14.92
CA LEU A 359 11.59 -7.56 -14.51
C LEU A 359 12.18 -8.84 -15.12
N LEU A 360 11.39 -9.90 -15.18
CA LEU A 360 11.79 -11.18 -15.78
C LEU A 360 12.03 -11.04 -17.29
N ILE A 361 11.11 -10.40 -18.02
CA ILE A 361 11.26 -10.16 -19.46
C ILE A 361 12.55 -9.38 -19.75
N CYS A 362 12.79 -8.29 -19.01
CA CYS A 362 14.01 -7.47 -19.16
C CYS A 362 15.29 -8.27 -18.92
N LYS A 363 15.31 -9.13 -17.89
CA LYS A 363 16.47 -9.95 -17.56
C LYS A 363 16.74 -11.01 -18.64
N LEU A 364 15.69 -11.66 -19.13
CA LEU A 364 15.76 -12.73 -20.14
C LEU A 364 16.08 -12.20 -21.55
N LEU A 365 15.80 -10.94 -21.85
CA LEU A 365 16.05 -10.35 -23.16
C LEU A 365 17.55 -10.27 -23.52
N THR A 366 18.44 -10.11 -22.54
CA THR A 366 19.88 -9.96 -22.78
C THR A 366 20.51 -11.19 -23.45
N PRO A 367 20.37 -12.41 -22.90
CA PRO A 367 20.94 -13.61 -23.52
C PRO A 367 20.28 -13.95 -24.86
N THR A 368 18.97 -13.75 -25.04
CA THR A 368 18.28 -14.12 -26.28
C THR A 368 18.70 -13.24 -27.46
N VAL A 369 18.86 -11.93 -27.24
CA VAL A 369 19.38 -11.00 -28.27
C VAL A 369 20.85 -11.31 -28.59
N SER A 370 21.65 -11.71 -27.61
CA SER A 370 23.04 -12.11 -27.84
C SER A 370 23.14 -13.36 -28.72
N ILE A 371 22.31 -14.38 -28.48
CA ILE A 371 22.28 -15.60 -29.31
C ILE A 371 21.83 -15.27 -30.74
N GLY A 372 20.79 -14.45 -30.89
CA GLY A 372 20.33 -13.98 -32.20
C GLY A 372 21.42 -13.26 -32.99
N SER A 373 22.24 -12.44 -32.31
CA SER A 373 23.37 -11.72 -32.92
C SER A 373 24.48 -12.66 -33.37
N VAL A 374 24.82 -13.69 -32.59
CA VAL A 374 25.84 -14.71 -32.94
C VAL A 374 25.39 -15.51 -34.16
N CYS A 375 24.15 -16.00 -34.18
CA CYS A 375 23.56 -16.70 -35.34
C CYS A 375 23.37 -15.80 -36.58
N GLY A 376 23.34 -14.48 -36.39
CA GLY A 376 23.42 -13.49 -37.46
C GLY A 376 24.81 -13.44 -38.09
N GLY A 377 25.86 -13.36 -37.27
CA GLY A 377 27.26 -13.25 -37.70
C GLY A 377 27.83 -14.52 -38.35
N GLU A 378 27.45 -15.72 -37.89
CA GLU A 378 27.98 -16.98 -38.45
C GLU A 378 27.59 -17.23 -39.91
N ARG A 379 26.49 -16.65 -40.39
CA ARG A 379 26.08 -16.79 -41.80
C ARG A 379 26.83 -15.82 -42.73
N GLU A 380 27.41 -14.74 -42.21
CA GLU A 380 28.26 -13.81 -42.98
C GLU A 380 29.62 -14.42 -43.34
N THR A 381 30.12 -15.35 -42.52
CA THR A 381 31.41 -16.04 -42.76
C THR A 381 31.32 -17.25 -43.68
N SER A 382 30.11 -17.72 -44.00
CA SER A 382 29.88 -18.96 -44.77
C SER A 382 29.60 -18.75 -46.27
N ASP A 383 29.54 -17.51 -46.77
CA ASP A 383 29.39 -17.23 -48.20
C ASP A 383 30.77 -17.28 -48.91
N PRO A 384 31.02 -18.23 -49.83
CA PRO A 384 32.31 -18.39 -50.50
C PRO A 384 32.73 -17.16 -51.35
N ASN A 385 31.80 -16.27 -51.69
CA ASN A 385 32.11 -15.04 -52.43
C ASN A 385 32.64 -13.89 -51.56
N ASP A 386 32.45 -13.94 -50.22
CA ASP A 386 33.00 -12.94 -49.29
C ASP A 386 34.38 -13.34 -48.72
N ALA A 387 34.80 -14.60 -48.92
CA ALA A 387 36.09 -15.15 -48.47
C ALA A 387 37.33 -14.47 -49.11
N LYS A 388 37.15 -13.62 -50.12
CA LYS A 388 38.22 -12.85 -50.76
C LYS A 388 38.54 -11.51 -50.10
N LYS A 389 37.79 -11.10 -49.07
CA LYS A 389 38.11 -9.90 -48.26
C LYS A 389 38.71 -10.34 -46.93
N ARG A 390 39.95 -9.89 -46.69
CA ARG A 390 40.83 -10.08 -45.51
C ARG A 390 40.13 -10.53 -44.21
N PRO A 391 40.78 -11.38 -43.39
CA PRO A 391 40.21 -11.81 -42.12
C PRO A 391 39.86 -10.59 -41.27
N VAL A 392 38.57 -10.39 -41.01
CA VAL A 392 38.12 -9.43 -40.01
C VAL A 392 38.59 -9.98 -38.68
N ARG A 393 39.71 -9.44 -38.20
CA ARG A 393 40.23 -9.62 -36.85
C ARG A 393 39.04 -9.41 -35.90
N PHE A 394 38.61 -10.48 -35.21
CA PHE A 394 37.63 -10.45 -34.13
C PHE A 394 38.17 -9.49 -33.06
N ARG A 395 37.90 -8.19 -33.23
CA ARG A 395 38.08 -7.23 -32.16
C ARG A 395 36.87 -7.42 -31.30
N ASN A 396 37.10 -8.08 -30.17
CA ASN A 396 36.17 -8.30 -29.08
C ASN A 396 35.61 -6.93 -28.61
N ARG A 397 34.68 -6.35 -29.38
CA ARG A 397 33.85 -5.24 -28.93
C ARG A 397 32.88 -5.90 -27.96
N ARG A 398 33.29 -5.94 -26.70
CA ARG A 398 32.41 -6.22 -25.57
C ARG A 398 31.08 -5.55 -25.87
N LEU A 399 30.00 -6.32 -25.94
CA LEU A 399 28.63 -5.83 -25.83
C LEU A 399 28.43 -5.24 -24.42
N ASN A 400 29.15 -4.17 -24.12
CA ASN A 400 29.02 -3.35 -22.92
C ASN A 400 27.94 -2.27 -23.12
N SER A 401 27.20 -2.28 -24.24
CA SER A 401 26.23 -1.22 -24.54
C SER A 401 24.88 -1.42 -23.85
N VAL A 402 24.47 -2.68 -23.58
CA VAL A 402 23.14 -2.96 -23.01
C VAL A 402 23.27 -3.32 -21.52
N GLY A 403 24.23 -4.18 -21.15
CA GLY A 403 24.55 -4.46 -19.74
C GLY A 403 25.35 -3.35 -19.05
N GLY A 404 26.15 -2.59 -19.81
CA GLY A 404 26.95 -1.50 -19.27
C GLY A 404 26.17 -0.19 -19.07
N LEU A 405 24.99 -0.02 -19.66
CA LEU A 405 24.12 1.13 -19.36
C LEU A 405 23.41 0.91 -18.01
N ALA A 406 22.88 -0.28 -17.76
CA ALA A 406 22.29 -0.65 -16.48
C ALA A 406 23.32 -0.66 -15.33
N SER A 407 24.52 -1.21 -15.56
CA SER A 407 25.60 -1.19 -14.54
C SER A 407 26.23 0.20 -14.37
N ARG A 408 26.28 1.05 -15.41
CA ARG A 408 26.77 2.44 -15.29
C ARG A 408 25.75 3.37 -14.64
N ILE A 409 24.44 3.11 -14.73
CA ILE A 409 23.45 3.89 -13.98
C ILE A 409 23.59 3.62 -12.48
N THR A 410 23.78 2.36 -12.07
CA THR A 410 24.06 1.99 -10.66
C THR A 410 25.45 2.40 -10.16
N LEU A 411 26.45 2.57 -11.04
CA LEU A 411 27.79 3.07 -10.67
C LEU A 411 27.91 4.60 -10.75
N ARG A 412 27.10 5.27 -11.57
CA ARG A 412 27.07 6.75 -11.67
C ARG A 412 26.35 7.39 -10.48
N GLU A 413 25.37 6.70 -9.88
CA GLU A 413 24.84 7.08 -8.56
C GLU A 413 25.85 6.92 -7.41
N ARG A 414 26.85 6.03 -7.53
CA ARG A 414 27.97 5.95 -6.57
C ARG A 414 29.06 6.99 -6.81
N HIS A 415 29.23 7.46 -8.05
CA HIS A 415 30.23 8.48 -8.39
C HIS A 415 29.71 9.92 -8.23
N ASP A 416 28.41 10.17 -8.37
CA ASP A 416 27.81 11.48 -8.12
C ASP A 416 27.65 11.79 -6.62
N LYS A 417 27.91 10.82 -5.73
CA LYS A 417 28.08 11.02 -4.27
C LYS A 417 29.54 11.14 -3.81
N ALA A 418 30.52 11.11 -4.72
CA ALA A 418 31.96 11.16 -4.39
C ALA A 418 32.65 12.46 -4.83
N GLY A 419 31.89 13.52 -5.12
CA GLY A 419 32.38 14.78 -5.68
C GLY A 419 32.00 16.01 -4.86
N GLN A 420 31.99 15.95 -3.52
CA GLN A 420 31.92 17.14 -2.69
C GLN A 420 32.97 17.05 -1.58
N LYS A 421 34.12 17.68 -1.86
CA LYS A 421 35.22 17.87 -0.92
C LYS A 421 34.76 18.82 0.19
N PRO A 422 34.82 18.45 1.48
CA PRO A 422 34.69 19.39 2.57
C PRO A 422 36.01 20.16 2.76
N GLN A 423 35.91 21.46 2.98
CA GLN A 423 37.04 22.27 3.46
C GLN A 423 37.45 21.80 4.86
N THR A 424 38.75 21.53 4.99
CA THR A 424 39.44 21.26 6.25
C THR A 424 39.71 22.55 7.01
N THR A 425 39.24 22.63 8.26
CA THR A 425 39.96 23.30 9.35
C THR A 425 40.02 22.33 10.54
N ALA A 426 41.23 22.17 11.06
CA ALA A 426 41.63 21.15 12.00
C ALA A 426 41.16 21.42 13.43
N HIS A 427 40.85 20.37 14.19
CA HIS A 427 41.42 20.16 15.53
C HIS A 427 41.26 18.71 16.03
N ARG A 428 42.43 18.06 16.22
CA ARG A 428 42.84 16.96 17.14
C ARG A 428 41.89 15.80 17.53
N SER A 429 42.41 14.58 17.26
CA SER A 429 42.19 13.23 17.86
C SER A 429 42.19 13.17 19.41
N PRO A 430 41.94 12.01 20.10
CA PRO A 430 41.81 10.60 19.64
C PRO A 430 40.55 9.83 20.16
N VAL A 431 39.99 8.87 19.43
CA VAL A 431 40.22 7.39 19.45
C VAL A 431 40.09 6.71 20.83
N ALA A 432 39.07 5.84 20.95
CA ALA A 432 39.17 4.56 21.65
C ALA A 432 38.17 3.54 21.04
N GLN A 433 38.70 2.41 20.57
CA GLN A 433 37.99 1.22 20.07
C GLN A 433 37.56 0.32 21.24
N VAL A 434 36.41 -0.36 21.14
CA VAL A 434 36.12 -1.67 21.78
C VAL A 434 34.99 -2.35 20.97
N THR A 435 35.26 -3.24 20.01
CA THR A 435 35.26 -4.73 20.04
C THR A 435 34.04 -5.44 20.63
N ASP A 436 33.39 -6.21 19.76
CA ASP A 436 32.34 -7.21 20.00
C ASP A 436 32.71 -8.26 21.06
N ARG A 437 31.72 -8.66 21.88
CA ARG A 437 31.68 -10.01 22.46
C ARG A 437 30.26 -10.45 22.82
N ALA A 438 29.91 -11.64 22.31
CA ALA A 438 28.74 -12.43 22.64
C ALA A 438 28.78 -12.98 24.08
N VAL A 439 27.62 -13.06 24.74
CA VAL A 439 27.36 -13.80 25.99
C VAL A 439 25.91 -14.29 25.92
N ARG A 440 25.60 -15.53 25.51
CA ARG A 440 25.54 -16.80 26.26
C ARG A 440 24.80 -16.73 27.60
N ALA A 441 23.62 -17.35 27.65
CA ALA A 441 22.83 -17.61 28.84
C ALA A 441 23.47 -18.64 29.79
N SER A 442 23.21 -18.52 31.10
CA SER A 442 22.62 -19.52 32.04
C SER A 442 22.91 -19.09 33.52
N PRO A 443 22.48 -19.81 34.59
CA PRO A 443 21.48 -19.36 35.56
C PRO A 443 22.07 -19.21 36.98
N CYS A 444 21.28 -18.69 37.95
CA CYS A 444 21.27 -19.19 39.35
C CYS A 444 20.29 -18.45 40.26
N ALA A 445 19.64 -19.24 41.12
CA ALA A 445 18.72 -18.86 42.18
C ALA A 445 19.42 -18.28 43.42
N ASN A 446 18.76 -17.39 44.16
CA ASN A 446 18.30 -17.61 45.55
C ASN A 446 17.90 -16.30 46.26
N GLY A 447 16.70 -16.32 46.83
CA GLY A 447 16.41 -15.84 48.19
C GLY A 447 16.28 -14.33 48.43
N LYS A 448 15.03 -13.85 48.56
CA LYS A 448 14.46 -13.33 49.83
C LYS A 448 13.09 -12.68 49.58
N GLN A 449 12.05 -13.16 50.28
CA GLN A 449 10.80 -12.45 50.52
C GLN A 449 11.04 -11.16 51.32
N PRO A 450 10.14 -10.17 51.22
CA PRO A 450 9.22 -10.01 52.35
C PRO A 450 7.76 -9.68 52.00
N SER A 451 6.88 -10.24 52.85
CA SER A 451 5.63 -9.69 53.42
C SER A 451 4.45 -9.25 52.55
N LEU A 452 3.35 -9.98 52.81
CA LEU A 452 1.94 -9.71 52.60
C LEU A 452 1.51 -8.26 52.86
N ILE A 453 0.62 -7.75 52.00
CA ILE A 453 -0.36 -6.71 52.35
C ILE A 453 -1.75 -7.23 51.96
N HIS A 454 -2.67 -7.13 52.92
CA HIS A 454 -4.03 -7.65 52.93
C HIS A 454 -4.95 -7.06 51.85
N HIS A 455 -5.74 -7.91 51.21
CA HIS A 455 -6.97 -7.56 50.51
C HIS A 455 -8.13 -7.34 51.50
N PRO A 456 -8.98 -6.31 51.32
CA PRO A 456 -10.31 -6.27 51.93
C PRO A 456 -11.35 -7.01 51.05
N PRO A 457 -12.43 -7.56 51.66
CA PRO A 457 -13.39 -8.46 51.01
C PRO A 457 -14.45 -7.72 50.16
N PRO A 458 -15.14 -8.43 49.24
CA PRO A 458 -16.21 -7.84 48.43
C PRO A 458 -17.55 -7.79 49.20
N SER A 459 -18.22 -6.64 49.15
CA SER A 459 -19.60 -6.45 49.62
C SER A 459 -20.62 -6.74 48.50
N PRO A 460 -21.86 -7.14 48.81
CA PRO A 460 -22.71 -7.91 47.90
C PRO A 460 -23.59 -7.08 46.96
N ALA A 461 -24.06 -7.79 45.94
CA ALA A 461 -24.94 -7.40 44.84
C ALA A 461 -26.07 -6.39 45.18
N GLY A 462 -26.10 -5.29 44.42
CA GLY A 462 -27.26 -4.42 44.28
C GLY A 462 -28.11 -4.83 43.07
N SER A 463 -29.40 -5.02 43.32
CA SER A 463 -30.48 -5.36 42.38
C SER A 463 -30.64 -4.38 41.19
N PRO A 464 -31.14 -4.85 40.02
CA PRO A 464 -31.21 -4.03 38.82
C PRO A 464 -32.40 -3.06 38.86
N VAL A 465 -32.11 -1.76 38.70
CA VAL A 465 -33.11 -0.72 38.46
C VAL A 465 -33.59 -0.84 37.01
N ARG A 466 -34.88 -1.18 36.83
CA ARG A 466 -35.59 -1.13 35.54
C ARG A 466 -35.58 0.30 34.98
N ARG A 467 -35.04 0.50 33.78
CA ARG A 467 -35.30 1.68 32.94
C ARG A 467 -36.00 1.25 31.64
N PRO A 468 -36.84 2.12 31.04
CA PRO A 468 -37.90 1.70 30.13
C PRO A 468 -37.41 1.34 28.73
N VAL A 469 -38.06 0.32 28.17
CA VAL A 469 -37.89 -0.19 26.80
C VAL A 469 -38.28 0.89 25.79
N ALA A 470 -37.31 1.39 25.04
CA ALA A 470 -37.56 2.20 23.84
C ALA A 470 -37.81 1.29 22.63
N ARG A 471 -38.78 1.68 21.79
CA ARG A 471 -39.40 0.88 20.73
C ARG A 471 -38.44 0.54 19.57
N ARG A 472 -38.53 -0.70 19.09
CA ARG A 472 -37.89 -1.24 17.87
C ARG A 472 -38.32 -0.50 16.58
N PRO A 473 -37.41 -0.20 15.64
CA PRO A 473 -37.72 -0.11 14.21
C PRO A 473 -37.52 -1.48 13.51
N PRO A 474 -38.11 -1.72 12.33
CA PRO A 474 -38.34 -3.07 11.81
C PRO A 474 -37.08 -3.76 11.25
N ALA A 475 -36.91 -5.02 11.63
CA ALA A 475 -35.83 -5.95 11.27
C ALA A 475 -35.90 -6.46 9.80
N ARG A 476 -36.04 -5.57 8.82
CA ARG A 476 -36.20 -5.96 7.40
C ARG A 476 -34.94 -5.78 6.54
N LEU A 477 -33.93 -5.05 7.00
CA LEU A 477 -32.71 -4.79 6.22
C LEU A 477 -31.63 -5.87 6.37
N VAL A 478 -31.54 -6.49 7.56
CA VAL A 478 -30.47 -7.47 7.90
C VAL A 478 -30.62 -8.80 7.15
N LEU A 479 -31.84 -9.17 6.74
CA LEU A 479 -32.11 -10.44 6.04
C LEU A 479 -31.88 -10.37 4.52
N LEU A 480 -31.94 -9.18 3.90
CA LEU A 480 -31.83 -9.03 2.44
C LEU A 480 -30.38 -8.94 1.94
N LEU A 481 -29.43 -8.59 2.80
CA LEU A 481 -28.01 -8.47 2.43
C LEU A 481 -27.27 -9.82 2.33
N ARG A 482 -27.95 -10.93 2.66
CA ARG A 482 -27.33 -12.28 2.69
C ARG A 482 -27.35 -13.02 1.34
N SER A 483 -27.94 -12.46 0.27
CA SER A 483 -28.26 -13.22 -0.94
C SER A 483 -27.89 -12.56 -2.28
N GLY A 484 -26.81 -11.76 -2.37
CA GLY A 484 -26.44 -11.08 -3.63
C GLY A 484 -24.98 -11.28 -4.06
N HIS A 485 -24.76 -12.07 -5.12
CA HIS A 485 -23.52 -12.12 -5.89
C HIS A 485 -23.84 -11.81 -7.38
N PRO A 486 -22.87 -11.41 -8.22
CA PRO A 486 -22.67 -10.00 -8.58
C PRO A 486 -22.84 -9.70 -10.08
N SER A 487 -23.02 -8.43 -10.42
CA SER A 487 -22.85 -7.92 -11.79
C SER A 487 -22.11 -6.58 -11.80
N ALA A 488 -21.12 -6.49 -12.70
CA ALA A 488 -20.26 -5.31 -12.93
C ALA A 488 -21.04 -4.11 -13.51
N PRO A 489 -20.43 -2.91 -13.53
CA PRO A 489 -20.16 -2.33 -14.85
C PRO A 489 -18.80 -1.61 -14.98
N ALA A 490 -18.43 -1.41 -16.25
CA ALA A 490 -17.27 -0.70 -16.76
C ALA A 490 -17.61 0.76 -17.12
N VAL A 491 -16.69 1.70 -16.85
CA VAL A 491 -16.52 3.06 -17.47
C VAL A 491 -15.11 3.52 -17.04
N SER A 492 -14.08 3.58 -17.89
CA SER A 492 -13.68 4.56 -18.93
C SER A 492 -13.44 6.01 -18.48
N GLU A 493 -12.17 6.41 -18.61
CA GLU A 493 -11.61 7.75 -18.87
C GLU A 493 -11.23 8.71 -17.73
N SER A 494 -9.92 8.97 -17.77
CA SER A 494 -9.22 10.26 -17.67
C SER A 494 -9.19 10.96 -16.32
N PHE A 495 -8.05 10.96 -15.65
CA PHE A 495 -7.57 12.14 -14.91
C PHE A 495 -6.05 12.17 -14.81
N ALA A 496 -5.49 13.25 -15.37
CA ALA A 496 -4.20 13.77 -14.98
C ALA A 496 -4.31 14.43 -13.60
N SER A 497 -3.19 14.46 -12.86
CA SER A 497 -2.91 15.26 -11.66
C SER A 497 -3.11 14.58 -10.30
N LEU A 498 -2.25 13.63 -9.95
CA LEU A 498 -2.01 13.20 -8.56
C LEU A 498 -0.51 13.03 -8.30
N GLN A 499 0.19 14.13 -8.09
CA GLN A 499 1.62 14.14 -7.74
C GLN A 499 1.88 14.77 -6.36
N ARG A 500 0.91 14.70 -5.43
CA ARG A 500 1.07 15.18 -4.05
C ARG A 500 0.53 14.20 -3.02
N LEU A 501 1.03 12.96 -2.98
CA LEU A 501 0.67 12.04 -1.89
C LEU A 501 1.87 11.25 -1.31
N SER A 502 3.10 11.66 -1.60
CA SER A 502 4.27 11.11 -0.90
C SER A 502 5.31 12.20 -0.59
N SER A 503 4.95 13.10 0.33
CA SER A 503 5.97 13.87 1.04
C SER A 503 6.32 13.15 2.35
N PRO A 504 7.46 12.43 2.43
CA PRO A 504 7.99 11.90 3.69
C PRO A 504 8.34 13.00 4.72
N THR A 505 8.23 14.28 4.33
CA THR A 505 8.43 15.46 5.18
C THR A 505 7.33 15.63 6.24
N ILE A 506 6.12 15.08 6.03
CA ILE A 506 4.96 15.37 6.89
C ILE A 506 4.97 14.53 8.19
N CYS A 507 5.46 13.29 8.14
CA CYS A 507 5.60 12.47 9.36
C CYS A 507 6.90 12.76 10.14
N ALA A 508 7.94 13.27 9.47
CA ALA A 508 9.23 13.55 10.11
C ALA A 508 9.17 14.75 11.08
N GLU A 509 8.35 15.76 10.80
CA GLU A 509 8.20 16.93 11.68
C GLU A 509 7.43 16.65 12.99
N LEU A 510 6.68 15.54 13.08
CA LEU A 510 5.99 15.13 14.30
C LEU A 510 6.88 14.31 15.25
N SER A 511 7.99 13.74 14.77
CA SER A 511 8.95 12.97 15.56
C SER A 511 10.08 13.83 16.16
N GLY A 512 10.31 15.03 15.61
CA GLY A 512 11.43 15.90 15.99
C GLY A 512 11.24 16.79 17.22
N ALA A 513 10.14 16.66 17.96
CA ALA A 513 9.81 17.55 19.09
C ALA A 513 9.87 16.86 20.47
N THR A 514 10.57 15.73 20.58
CA THR A 514 10.95 15.12 21.86
C THR A 514 12.43 14.80 21.85
N ALA A 515 13.23 15.79 22.23
CA ALA A 515 14.58 15.64 22.77
C ALA A 515 14.81 16.80 23.74
#